data_AF-A0A453CG06-F1
#
_entry.id   AF-A0A453CG06-F1
#
_cell.length_a   1.000
_cell.length_b   1.000
_cell.length_c   1.000
_cell.angle_alpha   90.00
_cell.angle_beta   90.00
_cell.angle_gamma   90.00
#
_symmetry.space_group_name_H-M   'P 1'
#
loop_
_entity.id
_entity.type
_entity.pdbx_description
1 polymer ?
#
loop_
_entity_poly.entity_id
_entity_poly.type
_entity_poly.pdbx_seq_one_letter_code
_entity_poly.pdbx_strand_id
1 'polypeptide(L)'
;MLVLAGYQVWLNFGLNEYLTSDERSADIIGQNKEGVYSIFGYWGMYLIGVSLGYFLFHDLSSKGKIRSSQVVKVWVLATSFWILAIILDSYVERVSRRMCNFAYVMLVFGQNFQVISILTLAGSISHDKNLVLEEAFNQNMLGAFLVANILTGLVNLSVDTLSASPLAAFMILVAYTFNLCMLAGLAQFSGVRIKFW
;
A
#
# COMPACT_ATOMS: atom_id res chain seq x y z
N MET A 1 -4.14 15.60 10.20
CA MET A 1 -4.92 16.27 9.13
C MET A 1 -4.39 17.65 8.80
N LEU A 2 -4.22 18.57 9.77
CA LEU A 2 -3.73 19.93 9.49
C LEU A 2 -2.37 20.00 8.77
N VAL A 3 -1.40 19.18 9.19
CA VAL A 3 -0.07 19.10 8.53
C VAL A 3 -0.20 18.69 7.06
N LEU A 4 -0.99 17.65 6.76
CA LEU A 4 -1.18 17.15 5.40
C LEU A 4 -1.94 18.16 4.52
N ALA A 5 -2.97 18.80 5.07
CA ALA A 5 -3.72 19.83 4.35
C ALA A 5 -2.86 21.07 4.07
N GLY A 6 -2.10 21.55 5.06
CA GLY A 6 -1.16 22.66 4.89
C GLY A 6 -0.07 22.33 3.87
N TYR A 7 0.45 21.11 3.90
CA TYR A 7 1.41 20.63 2.91
C TYR A 7 0.81 20.59 1.50
N GLN A 8 -0.43 20.10 1.34
CA GLN A 8 -1.11 20.11 0.04
C GLN A 8 -1.35 21.53 -0.48
N VAL A 9 -1.69 22.47 0.39
CA VAL A 9 -1.81 23.88 0.02
C VAL A 9 -0.47 24.40 -0.49
N TRP A 10 0.63 24.09 0.18
CA TRP A 10 1.97 24.48 -0.28
C TRP A 10 2.36 23.85 -1.63
N LEU A 11 2.03 22.56 -1.84
CA LEU A 11 2.17 21.90 -3.14
C LEU A 11 1.45 22.67 -4.25
N ASN A 12 0.21 23.07 -4.00
CA ASN A 12 -0.60 23.84 -4.96
C ASN A 12 -0.06 25.26 -5.22
N PHE A 13 0.74 25.83 -4.30
CA PHE A 13 1.42 27.12 -4.45
C PHE A 13 2.80 27.00 -5.12
N GLY A 14 2.99 26.01 -6.00
CA GLY A 14 4.18 25.89 -6.87
C GLY A 14 5.31 25.03 -6.30
N LEU A 15 5.18 24.46 -5.09
CA LEU A 15 6.15 23.49 -4.61
C LEU A 15 6.14 22.22 -5.48
N ASN A 16 5.00 21.83 -6.04
CA ASN A 16 4.90 20.67 -6.93
C ASN A 16 5.74 20.81 -8.22
N GLU A 17 5.77 22.01 -8.81
CA GLU A 17 6.60 22.33 -9.98
C GLU A 17 8.09 22.23 -9.61
N TYR A 18 8.48 22.80 -8.46
CA TYR A 18 9.85 22.68 -7.97
C TYR A 18 10.27 21.23 -7.70
N LEU A 19 9.39 20.40 -7.15
CA LEU A 19 9.70 18.99 -6.87
C LEU A 19 9.76 18.13 -8.12
N THR A 20 8.97 18.45 -9.15
CA THR A 20 8.91 17.69 -10.39
C THR A 20 9.98 18.13 -11.39
N SER A 21 10.59 19.31 -11.22
CA SER A 21 11.62 19.80 -12.12
C SER A 21 12.88 18.92 -12.09
N ASP A 22 13.47 18.70 -13.27
CA ASP A 22 14.73 17.95 -13.41
C ASP A 22 15.94 18.75 -12.94
N GLU A 23 15.77 20.06 -12.71
CA GLU A 23 16.82 20.93 -12.18
C GLU A 23 17.17 20.53 -10.74
N ARG A 24 18.41 20.06 -10.59
CA ARG A 24 19.03 19.77 -9.29
C ARG A 24 19.95 20.94 -8.94
N SER A 25 19.73 21.57 -7.79
CA SER A 25 20.70 22.55 -7.29
C SER A 25 21.97 21.83 -6.82
N ALA A 26 23.08 22.57 -6.73
CA ALA A 26 24.35 22.04 -6.24
C ALA A 26 24.30 21.66 -4.75
N ASP A 27 23.32 22.16 -4.02
CA ASP A 27 23.14 21.91 -2.60
C ASP A 27 22.56 20.51 -2.33
N ILE A 28 23.00 19.91 -1.23
CA ILE A 28 22.55 18.57 -0.78
C ILE A 28 21.01 18.48 -0.69
N ILE A 29 20.35 19.56 -0.27
CA ILE A 29 18.89 19.63 -0.15
C ILE A 29 18.22 19.58 -1.52
N GLY A 30 18.72 20.30 -2.52
CA GLY A 30 18.11 20.30 -3.84
C GLY A 30 18.34 19.01 -4.62
N GLN A 31 19.44 18.30 -4.34
CA GLN A 31 19.67 16.97 -4.89
C GLN A 31 18.58 15.97 -4.43
N ASN A 32 18.17 16.03 -3.16
CA ASN A 32 17.13 15.17 -2.58
C ASN A 32 15.84 15.92 -2.21
N LYS A 33 15.46 16.95 -2.99
CA LYS A 33 14.30 17.80 -2.68
C LYS A 33 13.02 16.99 -2.47
N GLU A 34 12.75 16.01 -3.33
CA GLU A 34 11.58 15.13 -3.22
C GLU A 34 11.54 14.41 -1.86
N GLY A 35 12.67 13.84 -1.42
CA GLY A 35 12.78 13.15 -0.14
C GLY A 35 12.63 14.10 1.06
N VAL A 36 13.17 15.32 0.98
CA VAL A 36 13.11 16.29 2.09
C VAL A 36 11.70 16.86 2.27
N TYR A 37 11.04 17.27 1.19
CA TYR A 37 9.73 17.92 1.28
C TYR A 37 8.59 16.90 1.49
N SER A 38 8.72 15.67 0.99
CA SER A 38 7.72 14.61 1.20
C SER A 38 7.58 14.16 2.66
N ILE A 39 8.51 14.54 3.56
CA ILE A 39 8.44 14.27 5.00
C ILE A 39 7.12 14.77 5.60
N PHE A 40 6.61 15.91 5.15
CA PHE A 40 5.32 16.43 5.64
C PHE A 40 4.14 15.55 5.23
N GLY A 41 4.19 14.99 4.02
CA GLY A 41 3.24 13.99 3.53
C GLY A 41 3.29 12.72 4.39
N TYR A 42 4.49 12.18 4.62
CA TYR A 42 4.68 10.98 5.45
C TYR A 42 4.29 11.21 6.91
N TRP A 43 4.56 12.39 7.45
CA TRP A 43 4.12 12.75 8.80
C TRP A 43 2.60 12.79 8.88
N GLY A 44 1.95 13.39 7.88
CA GLY A 44 0.50 13.36 7.74
C GLY A 44 -0.06 11.93 7.69
N MET A 45 0.56 11.08 6.86
CA MET A 45 0.21 9.65 6.75
C MET A 45 0.35 8.94 8.09
N TYR A 46 1.46 9.12 8.80
CA TYR A 46 1.69 8.52 10.11
C TYR A 46 0.61 8.91 11.13
N LEU A 47 0.30 10.21 11.25
CA LEU A 47 -0.70 10.69 12.21
C LEU A 47 -2.11 10.13 11.91
N ILE A 48 -2.48 10.04 10.64
CA ILE A 48 -3.74 9.42 10.22
C ILE A 48 -3.73 7.92 10.58
N GLY A 49 -2.63 7.23 10.29
CA GLY A 49 -2.47 5.81 10.59
C GLY A 49 -2.60 5.49 12.08
N VAL A 50 -1.95 6.27 12.95
CA VAL A 50 -2.06 6.13 14.41
C VAL A 50 -3.49 6.37 14.87
N SER A 51 -4.15 7.44 14.38
CA SER A 51 -5.54 7.74 14.75
C SER A 51 -6.51 6.64 14.34
N LEU A 52 -6.36 6.10 13.13
CA LEU A 52 -7.20 5.01 12.63
C LEU A 52 -6.92 3.70 13.36
N GLY A 53 -5.65 3.42 13.67
CA GLY A 53 -5.23 2.29 14.49
C GLY A 53 -5.91 2.33 15.86
N TYR A 54 -5.87 3.48 16.54
CA TYR A 54 -6.60 3.65 17.79
C TYR A 54 -8.10 3.43 17.62
N PHE A 55 -8.73 4.04 16.60
CA PHE A 55 -10.17 3.90 16.34
C PHE A 55 -10.62 2.47 16.02
N LEU A 56 -9.76 1.66 15.40
CA LEU A 56 -10.06 0.27 15.05
C LEU A 56 -9.74 -0.70 16.19
N PHE A 57 -8.56 -0.58 16.80
CA PHE A 57 -8.07 -1.52 17.82
C PHE A 57 -8.58 -1.23 19.23
N HIS A 58 -8.80 0.03 19.61
CA HIS A 58 -9.39 0.35 20.91
C HIS A 58 -10.82 -0.19 21.02
N ASP A 59 -11.55 -0.18 19.90
CA ASP A 59 -12.94 -0.61 19.79
C ASP A 59 -13.10 -2.16 19.84
N LEU A 60 -12.02 -2.92 19.61
CA LEU A 60 -11.95 -4.37 19.78
C LEU A 60 -11.86 -4.79 21.25
N SER A 61 -11.29 -3.95 22.13
CA SER A 61 -11.11 -4.27 23.54
C SER A 61 -12.36 -4.04 24.40
N SER A 62 -13.35 -3.26 23.91
CA SER A 62 -14.37 -2.67 24.80
C SER A 62 -15.69 -3.43 24.89
N LYS A 63 -16.02 -4.43 24.07
CA LYS A 63 -17.22 -5.29 24.22
C LYS A 63 -17.25 -6.28 23.06
N GLY A 64 -17.71 -7.51 23.31
CA GLY A 64 -17.87 -8.59 22.33
C GLY A 64 -18.81 -8.21 21.17
N LYS A 65 -18.32 -7.38 20.25
CA LYS A 65 -19.01 -7.01 19.02
C LYS A 65 -19.02 -8.21 18.09
N ILE A 66 -20.17 -8.41 17.44
CA ILE A 66 -20.37 -9.41 16.40
C ILE A 66 -19.34 -9.15 15.29
N ARG A 67 -18.55 -10.17 14.94
CA ARG A 67 -17.51 -10.15 13.89
C ARG A 67 -17.96 -9.45 12.60
N SER A 68 -19.23 -9.60 12.23
CA SER A 68 -19.88 -8.94 11.09
C SER A 68 -19.83 -7.39 11.15
N SER A 69 -20.04 -6.78 12.33
CA SER A 69 -19.99 -5.32 12.48
C SER A 69 -18.59 -4.75 12.22
N GLN A 70 -17.54 -5.50 12.57
CA GLN A 70 -16.16 -5.09 12.31
C GLN A 70 -15.83 -5.17 10.81
N VAL A 71 -16.26 -6.23 10.11
CA VAL A 71 -16.09 -6.36 8.65
C VAL A 71 -16.71 -5.15 7.96
N VAL A 72 -17.97 -4.83 8.25
CA VAL A 72 -18.66 -3.67 7.66
C VAL A 72 -17.91 -2.37 7.93
N LYS A 73 -17.43 -2.16 9.15
CA LYS A 73 -16.67 -0.95 9.54
C LYS A 73 -15.41 -0.77 8.69
N VAL A 74 -14.63 -1.83 8.46
CA VAL A 74 -13.40 -1.75 7.63
C VAL A 74 -13.75 -1.52 6.16
N TRP A 75 -14.81 -2.15 5.63
CA TRP A 75 -15.27 -1.92 4.26
C TRP A 75 -15.73 -0.48 4.00
N VAL A 76 -16.45 0.12 4.97
CA VAL A 76 -16.88 1.52 4.90
C VAL A 76 -15.66 2.45 4.87
N LEU A 77 -14.65 2.19 5.70
CA LEU A 77 -13.40 2.96 5.69
C LEU A 77 -12.64 2.79 4.36
N ALA A 78 -12.51 1.56 3.85
CA ALA A 78 -11.85 1.31 2.56
C ALA A 78 -12.52 2.11 1.44
N THR A 79 -13.86 2.07 1.39
CA THR A 79 -14.65 2.78 0.38
C THR A 79 -14.52 4.29 0.52
N SER A 80 -14.54 4.84 1.73
CA SER A 80 -14.41 6.28 1.93
C SER A 80 -13.04 6.81 1.52
N PHE A 81 -11.96 6.08 1.83
CA PHE A 81 -10.61 6.43 1.41
C PHE A 81 -10.43 6.37 -0.11
N TRP A 82 -11.00 5.35 -0.77
CA TRP A 82 -10.98 5.25 -2.23
C TRP A 82 -11.71 6.40 -2.91
N ILE A 83 -12.93 6.71 -2.45
CA ILE A 83 -13.71 7.84 -2.98
C ILE A 83 -12.91 9.14 -2.81
N LEU A 84 -12.35 9.37 -1.62
CA LEU A 84 -11.57 10.57 -1.36
C LEU A 84 -10.29 10.62 -2.21
N ALA A 85 -9.61 9.49 -2.41
CA ALA A 85 -8.45 9.41 -3.30
C ALA A 85 -8.80 9.78 -4.74
N ILE A 86 -9.93 9.28 -5.27
CA ILE A 86 -10.41 9.60 -6.62
C ILE A 86 -10.75 11.08 -6.76
N ILE A 87 -11.46 11.64 -5.77
CA ILE A 87 -11.82 13.07 -5.75
C ILE A 87 -10.55 13.92 -5.73
N LEU A 88 -9.60 13.63 -4.85
CA LEU A 88 -8.37 14.42 -4.75
C LEU A 88 -7.49 14.29 -6.00
N ASP A 89 -7.37 13.09 -6.57
CA ASP A 89 -6.63 12.87 -7.83
C ASP A 89 -7.22 13.67 -8.99
N SER A 90 -8.55 13.82 -9.02
CA SER A 90 -9.27 14.49 -10.10
C SER A 90 -9.34 16.00 -9.95
N TYR A 91 -9.51 16.50 -8.72
CA TYR A 91 -9.83 17.91 -8.46
C TYR A 91 -8.72 18.72 -7.79
N VAL A 92 -7.76 18.08 -7.12
CA VAL A 92 -6.71 18.78 -6.36
C VAL A 92 -5.36 18.60 -7.04
N GLU A 93 -4.85 17.37 -7.05
CA GLU A 93 -3.55 17.06 -7.62
C GLU A 93 -3.46 15.57 -7.90
N ARG A 94 -2.87 15.21 -9.04
CA ARG A 94 -2.63 13.81 -9.43
C ARG A 94 -1.82 13.08 -8.37
N VAL A 95 -2.15 11.81 -8.12
CA VAL A 95 -1.43 10.97 -7.17
C VAL A 95 0.06 10.93 -7.50
N SER A 96 0.88 11.37 -6.55
CA SER A 96 2.34 11.35 -6.70
C SER A 96 3.02 10.74 -5.49
N ARG A 97 3.69 9.61 -5.73
CA ARG A 97 4.55 8.92 -4.75
C ARG A 97 5.74 9.78 -4.33
N ARG A 98 6.35 10.48 -5.28
CA ARG A 98 7.54 11.32 -5.06
C ARG A 98 7.24 12.48 -4.12
N MET A 99 6.06 13.08 -4.28
CA MET A 99 5.63 14.22 -3.45
C MET A 99 4.95 13.78 -2.16
N CYS A 100 4.56 12.50 -2.04
CA CYS A 100 3.72 11.99 -0.94
C CYS A 100 2.51 12.92 -0.68
N ASN A 101 1.82 13.30 -1.76
CA ASN A 101 0.75 14.28 -1.70
C ASN A 101 -0.54 13.72 -1.07
N PHE A 102 -1.53 14.57 -0.81
CA PHE A 102 -2.75 14.17 -0.10
C PHE A 102 -3.47 13.03 -0.84
N ALA A 103 -3.63 13.14 -2.16
CA ALA A 103 -4.24 12.10 -2.99
C ALA A 103 -3.53 10.75 -2.83
N TYR A 104 -2.19 10.75 -2.84
CA TYR A 104 -1.40 9.56 -2.58
C TYR A 104 -1.64 8.97 -1.19
N VAL A 105 -1.67 9.79 -0.14
CA VAL A 105 -1.93 9.31 1.22
C VAL A 105 -3.30 8.61 1.33
N MET A 106 -4.34 9.20 0.73
CA MET A 106 -5.68 8.58 0.72
C MET A 106 -5.70 7.28 -0.08
N LEU A 107 -4.99 7.23 -1.21
CA LEU A 107 -4.85 6.02 -2.01
C LEU A 107 -4.16 4.90 -1.22
N VAL A 108 -3.08 5.21 -0.50
CA VAL A 108 -2.37 4.22 0.34
C VAL A 108 -3.30 3.66 1.42
N PHE A 109 -4.07 4.51 2.11
CA PHE A 109 -5.05 4.01 3.08
C PHE A 109 -6.16 3.18 2.43
N GLY A 110 -6.69 3.63 1.29
CA GLY A 110 -7.72 2.91 0.54
C GLY A 110 -7.27 1.49 0.17
N GLN A 111 -6.05 1.36 -0.37
CA GLN A 111 -5.46 0.06 -0.72
C GLN A 111 -5.26 -0.83 0.53
N ASN A 112 -4.69 -0.29 1.61
CA ASN A 112 -4.46 -1.07 2.82
C ASN A 112 -5.76 -1.55 3.46
N PHE A 113 -6.75 -0.67 3.60
CA PHE A 113 -8.06 -1.06 4.14
C PHE A 113 -8.82 -2.00 3.23
N GLN A 114 -8.68 -1.89 1.91
CA GLN A 114 -9.25 -2.86 0.97
C GLN A 114 -8.68 -4.26 1.19
N VAL A 115 -7.36 -4.39 1.36
CA VAL A 115 -6.73 -5.69 1.67
C VAL A 115 -7.24 -6.24 3.00
N ILE A 116 -7.28 -5.43 4.05
CA ILE A 116 -7.82 -5.86 5.36
C ILE A 116 -9.31 -6.25 5.24
N SER A 117 -10.09 -5.53 4.43
CA SER A 117 -11.50 -5.82 4.18
C SER A 117 -11.69 -7.18 3.50
N ILE A 118 -10.83 -7.52 2.54
CA ILE A 118 -10.85 -8.83 1.85
C ILE A 118 -10.46 -9.94 2.83
N LEU A 119 -9.40 -9.76 3.62
CA LEU A 119 -8.94 -10.76 4.59
C LEU A 119 -9.97 -11.01 5.69
N THR A 120 -10.56 -9.95 6.25
CA THR A 120 -11.60 -10.07 7.28
C THR A 120 -12.88 -10.69 6.75
N LEU A 121 -13.25 -10.42 5.50
CA LEU A 121 -14.36 -11.11 4.82
C LEU A 121 -14.05 -12.59 4.61
N ALA A 122 -12.86 -12.93 4.12
CA ALA A 122 -12.42 -14.31 3.93
C ALA A 122 -12.45 -15.11 5.25
N GLY A 123 -11.91 -14.52 6.34
CA GLY A 123 -11.99 -15.10 7.68
C GLY A 123 -13.44 -15.24 8.19
N SER A 124 -14.33 -14.31 7.81
CA SER A 124 -15.75 -14.41 8.15
C SER A 124 -16.44 -15.61 7.50
N ILE A 125 -16.03 -15.97 6.28
CA ILE A 125 -16.55 -17.11 5.52
C ILE A 125 -15.90 -18.43 5.97
N SER A 126 -14.60 -18.43 6.27
CA SER A 126 -13.81 -19.66 6.50
C SER A 126 -13.93 -20.28 7.90
N HIS A 127 -14.81 -19.77 8.77
CA HIS A 127 -15.12 -20.33 10.10
C HIS A 127 -13.89 -20.95 10.84
N ASP A 128 -12.97 -20.09 11.26
CA ASP A 128 -11.84 -20.37 12.18
C ASP A 128 -10.61 -21.11 11.63
N LYS A 129 -10.48 -21.32 10.32
CA LYS A 129 -9.20 -21.76 9.72
C LYS A 129 -8.57 -20.66 8.88
N ASN A 130 -7.30 -20.38 9.15
CA ASN A 130 -6.49 -19.54 8.27
C ASN A 130 -6.35 -20.22 6.91
N LEU A 131 -6.30 -19.41 5.85
CA LEU A 131 -6.04 -19.93 4.51
C LEU A 131 -4.61 -20.49 4.47
N VAL A 132 -4.40 -21.66 3.87
CA VAL A 132 -3.08 -22.29 3.77
C VAL A 132 -2.05 -21.33 3.17
N LEU A 133 -2.45 -20.60 2.13
CA LEU A 133 -1.60 -19.61 1.46
C LEU A 133 -1.29 -18.41 2.36
N GLU A 134 -2.24 -17.96 3.17
CA GLU A 134 -2.02 -16.88 4.15
C GLU A 134 -0.97 -17.31 5.17
N GLU A 135 -1.04 -18.56 5.65
CA GLU A 135 -0.04 -19.11 6.56
C GLU A 135 1.33 -19.25 5.87
N ALA A 136 1.39 -19.66 4.60
CA ALA A 136 2.63 -19.75 3.82
C ALA A 136 3.36 -18.40 3.77
N PHE A 137 2.64 -17.32 3.46
CA PHE A 137 3.21 -15.98 3.40
C PHE A 137 3.56 -15.44 4.78
N ASN A 138 2.73 -15.68 5.80
CA ASN A 138 2.99 -15.22 7.17
C ASN A 138 4.22 -15.91 7.79
N GLN A 139 4.52 -17.16 7.42
CA GLN A 139 5.69 -17.87 7.93
C GLN A 139 7.01 -17.26 7.41
N ASN A 140 7.07 -16.81 6.16
CA ASN A 140 8.29 -16.33 5.50
C ASN A 140 8.12 -14.94 4.86
N MET A 141 7.47 -14.01 5.56
CA MET A 141 7.06 -12.72 4.99
C MET A 141 8.21 -11.94 4.34
N LEU A 142 9.38 -11.86 5.01
CA LEU A 142 10.57 -11.21 4.44
C LEU A 142 11.10 -11.95 3.21
N GLY A 143 11.18 -13.29 3.28
CA GLY A 143 11.64 -14.12 2.16
C GLY A 143 10.72 -13.97 0.93
N ALA A 144 9.42 -14.04 1.14
CA ALA A 144 8.42 -13.82 0.08
C ALA A 144 8.51 -12.41 -0.52
N PHE A 145 8.74 -11.39 0.32
CA PHE A 145 8.96 -10.02 -0.14
C PHE A 145 10.20 -9.90 -1.03
N LEU A 146 11.33 -10.51 -0.63
CA LEU A 146 12.57 -10.48 -1.43
C LEU A 146 12.38 -11.22 -2.77
N VAL A 147 11.76 -12.40 -2.76
CA VAL A 147 11.46 -13.17 -3.97
C VAL A 147 10.55 -12.36 -4.91
N ALA A 148 9.51 -11.72 -4.37
CA ALA A 148 8.62 -10.85 -5.15
C ALA A 148 9.38 -9.70 -5.83
N ASN A 149 10.31 -9.05 -5.13
CA ASN A 149 11.13 -7.97 -5.71
C ASN A 149 12.08 -8.49 -6.80
N ILE A 150 12.73 -9.64 -6.59
CA ILE A 150 13.60 -10.26 -7.60
C ILE A 150 12.80 -10.63 -8.84
N LEU A 151 11.63 -11.27 -8.67
CA LEU A 151 10.75 -11.63 -9.79
C LEU A 151 10.25 -10.38 -10.53
N THR A 152 9.93 -9.30 -9.82
CA THR A 152 9.53 -8.02 -10.43
C THR A 152 10.68 -7.43 -11.26
N GLY A 153 11.91 -7.46 -10.74
CA GLY A 153 13.11 -7.06 -11.47
C GLY A 153 13.34 -7.92 -12.71
N LEU A 154 13.17 -9.24 -12.60
CA LEU A 154 13.30 -10.17 -13.72
C LEU A 154 12.29 -9.87 -14.84
N VAL A 155 11.02 -9.61 -14.49
CA VAL A 155 9.99 -9.24 -15.46
C VAL A 155 10.37 -7.94 -16.18
N ASN A 156 10.81 -6.93 -15.44
CA ASN A 156 11.20 -5.63 -16.01
C ASN A 156 12.46 -5.71 -16.91
N LEU A 157 13.34 -6.68 -16.68
CA LEU A 157 14.51 -6.91 -17.56
C LEU A 157 14.16 -7.77 -18.79
N SER A 158 13.13 -8.61 -18.68
CA SER A 158 12.77 -9.57 -19.73
C SER A 158 11.74 -9.01 -20.72
N VAL A 159 10.90 -8.08 -20.28
CA VAL A 159 9.80 -7.52 -21.06
C VAL A 159 9.82 -6.00 -20.96
N ASP A 160 9.63 -5.32 -22.09
CA ASP A 160 9.32 -3.89 -22.07
C ASP A 160 7.89 -3.68 -21.52
N THR A 161 7.80 -3.53 -20.21
CA THR A 161 6.53 -3.41 -19.49
C THR A 161 5.80 -2.11 -19.80
N LEU A 162 6.49 -1.07 -20.26
CA LEU A 162 5.89 0.21 -20.64
C LEU A 162 5.09 0.09 -21.95
N SER A 163 5.55 -0.75 -22.86
CA SER A 163 4.91 -0.96 -24.17
C SER A 163 4.01 -2.20 -24.24
N ALA A 164 3.84 -2.92 -23.13
CA ALA A 164 3.07 -4.16 -23.09
C ALA A 164 1.56 -3.91 -23.29
N SER A 165 0.92 -4.74 -24.13
CA SER A 165 -0.53 -4.66 -24.33
C SER A 165 -1.29 -5.06 -23.05
N PRO A 166 -2.55 -4.61 -22.85
CA PRO A 166 -3.32 -4.94 -21.64
C PRO A 166 -3.44 -6.44 -21.38
N LEU A 167 -3.62 -7.24 -22.44
CA LEU A 167 -3.70 -8.70 -22.32
C LEU A 167 -2.33 -9.30 -21.91
N ALA A 168 -1.24 -8.84 -22.52
CA ALA A 168 0.10 -9.29 -22.16
C ALA A 168 0.43 -8.94 -20.71
N ALA A 169 0.14 -7.70 -20.27
CA ALA A 169 0.33 -7.26 -18.89
C ALA A 169 -0.47 -8.12 -17.91
N PHE A 170 -1.73 -8.42 -18.22
CA PHE A 170 -2.55 -9.31 -17.41
C PHE A 170 -1.96 -10.72 -17.31
N MET A 171 -1.54 -11.31 -18.43
CA MET A 171 -0.92 -12.63 -18.45
C MET A 171 0.38 -12.68 -17.65
N ILE A 172 1.21 -11.63 -17.75
CA ILE A 172 2.44 -11.48 -16.96
C ILE A 172 2.10 -11.43 -15.47
N LEU A 173 1.10 -10.65 -15.06
CA LEU A 173 0.68 -10.55 -13.66
C LEU A 173 0.13 -11.88 -13.12
N VAL A 174 -0.65 -12.61 -13.91
CA VAL A 174 -1.16 -13.94 -13.53
C VAL A 174 -0.01 -14.93 -13.37
N ALA A 175 0.91 -14.99 -14.34
CA ALA A 175 2.08 -15.86 -14.27
C ALA A 175 2.97 -15.49 -13.07
N TYR A 176 3.24 -14.21 -12.87
CA TYR A 176 3.99 -13.70 -11.72
C TYR A 176 3.37 -14.13 -10.39
N THR A 177 2.06 -13.89 -10.23
CA THR A 177 1.33 -14.21 -8.99
C THR A 177 1.30 -15.72 -8.74
N PHE A 178 1.06 -16.51 -9.78
CA PHE A 178 1.08 -17.97 -9.68
C PHE A 178 2.45 -18.49 -9.22
N ASN A 179 3.54 -18.03 -9.83
CA ASN A 179 4.89 -18.42 -9.46
C ASN A 179 5.20 -18.03 -8.01
N LEU A 180 4.83 -16.81 -7.59
CA LEU A 180 5.05 -16.36 -6.22
C LEU A 180 4.29 -17.22 -5.20
N CYS A 181 3.01 -17.51 -5.46
CA CYS A 181 2.20 -18.39 -4.61
C CYS A 181 2.73 -19.82 -4.56
N MET A 182 3.18 -20.36 -5.70
CA MET A 182 3.76 -21.70 -5.79
C MET A 182 5.06 -21.79 -4.97
N LEU A 183 5.95 -20.80 -5.09
CA LEU A 183 7.18 -20.74 -4.30
C LEU A 183 6.91 -20.62 -2.80
N ALA A 184 5.96 -19.77 -2.40
CA ALA A 184 5.56 -19.64 -0.99
C ALA A 184 4.98 -20.96 -0.45
N GLY A 185 4.09 -21.62 -1.20
CA GLY A 185 3.51 -22.91 -0.82
C GLY A 185 4.53 -24.04 -0.74
N LEU A 186 5.46 -24.12 -1.71
CA LEU A 186 6.55 -25.12 -1.70
C LEU A 186 7.51 -24.90 -0.53
N ALA A 187 7.84 -23.66 -0.21
CA ALA A 187 8.68 -23.34 0.94
C ALA A 187 8.03 -23.80 2.26
N GLN A 188 6.72 -23.57 2.41
CA GLN A 188 5.94 -24.05 3.56
C GLN A 188 5.89 -25.58 3.61
N PHE A 189 5.58 -26.25 2.48
CA PHE A 189 5.53 -27.71 2.40
C PHE A 189 6.88 -28.36 2.74
N SER A 190 7.98 -27.73 2.30
CA SER A 190 9.35 -28.20 2.57
C SER A 190 9.83 -27.86 3.99
N GLY A 191 9.01 -27.18 4.81
CA GLY A 191 9.36 -26.77 6.17
C GLY A 191 10.46 -25.71 6.27
N VAL A 192 10.78 -25.02 5.15
CA VAL A 192 11.85 -24.01 5.13
C VAL A 192 11.36 -22.76 5.84
N ARG A 193 12.01 -22.40 6.95
CA ARG A 193 11.77 -21.14 7.68
C ARG A 193 12.93 -20.20 7.47
N ILE A 194 12.68 -19.13 6.71
CA ILE A 194 13.59 -18.01 6.45
C ILE A 194 13.24 -16.91 7.45
N LYS A 195 13.30 -17.23 8.75
CA LYS A 195 13.20 -16.24 9.82
C LYS A 195 14.60 -16.05 10.40
N PHE A 196 15.10 -14.82 10.34
CA PHE A 196 16.36 -14.44 10.99
C PHE A 196 16.15 -13.99 12.45
N TRP A 197 14.94 -14.17 12.99
CA TRP A 197 14.54 -13.85 14.36
C TRP A 197 13.38 -14.74 14.83
#